data_AF-A0A3C1KFY5-F1
#
_entry.id   AF-A0A3C1KFY5-F1
#
_cell.length_a   1.000
_cell.length_b   1.000
_cell.length_c   1.000
_cell.angle_alpha   90.00
_cell.angle_beta   90.00
_cell.angle_gamma   90.00
#
_symmetry.space_group_name_H-M   'P 1'
#
loop_
_entity.id
_entity.type
_entity.pdbx_description
1 polymer ?
#
loop_
_entity_poly.entity_id
_entity_poly.type
_entity_poly.pdbx_seq_one_letter_code
_entity_poly.pdbx_strand_id
1 'polypeptide(L)'
;MLENPRSPRARAVAKLAKRAARDETGLYLLEGPQAVREALAFRADGLVELYATPAAWDRHADLREAASRAGLRVELASDAVIEAMADTVTPQGIIAVARQDEASIDDVLARAPRLLAICEEIRDPGNLGTIIRAADAAGADAVVLTGKSVDPYNPKVVRSTTGSLFHLPIAVGIDLADAVD
;
A
#
# COMPACT_ATOMS: atom_id res chain seq x y z
N MET A 1 -14.17 -17.12 -11.15
CA MET A 1 -13.53 -15.99 -11.84
C MET A 1 -14.52 -14.84 -11.85
N LEU A 2 -14.08 -13.63 -11.50
CA LEU A 2 -14.91 -12.44 -11.50
C LEU A 2 -14.91 -11.81 -12.89
N GLU A 3 -16.08 -11.69 -13.51
CA GLU A 3 -16.19 -11.21 -14.91
C GLU A 3 -16.92 -9.89 -15.06
N ASN A 4 -17.74 -9.51 -14.06
CA ASN A 4 -18.57 -8.31 -14.13
C ASN A 4 -17.85 -7.10 -13.49
N PRO A 5 -17.40 -6.10 -14.27
CA PRO A 5 -16.72 -4.90 -13.74
C PRO A 5 -17.63 -4.01 -12.90
N ARG A 6 -18.97 -4.19 -13.00
CA ARG A 6 -19.96 -3.47 -12.20
C ARG A 6 -20.39 -4.23 -10.94
N SER A 7 -19.74 -5.36 -10.64
CA SER A 7 -20.02 -6.12 -9.43
C SER A 7 -19.83 -5.26 -8.17
N PRO A 8 -20.58 -5.53 -7.08
CA PRO A 8 -20.40 -4.82 -5.81
C PRO A 8 -18.95 -4.86 -5.32
N ARG A 9 -18.27 -5.99 -5.51
CA ARG A 9 -16.88 -6.20 -5.13
C ARG A 9 -15.91 -5.33 -5.93
N ALA A 10 -16.00 -5.33 -7.27
CA ALA A 10 -15.18 -4.46 -8.11
C ALA A 10 -15.37 -2.97 -7.75
N ARG A 11 -16.61 -2.55 -7.50
CA ARG A 11 -16.92 -1.18 -7.06
C ARG A 11 -16.35 -0.86 -5.69
N ALA A 12 -16.37 -1.79 -4.75
CA ALA A 12 -15.81 -1.60 -3.41
C ALA A 12 -14.29 -1.39 -3.48
N VAL A 13 -13.58 -2.21 -4.25
CA VAL A 13 -12.14 -2.07 -4.49
C VAL A 13 -11.83 -0.74 -5.19
N ALA A 14 -12.54 -0.40 -6.26
CA ALA A 14 -12.34 0.86 -6.99
C ALA A 14 -12.56 2.12 -6.11
N LYS A 15 -13.47 2.05 -5.13
CA LYS A 15 -13.69 3.15 -4.19
C LYS A 15 -12.45 3.45 -3.33
N LEU A 16 -11.55 2.50 -3.13
CA LEU A 16 -10.32 2.68 -2.34
C LEU A 16 -9.34 3.68 -2.98
N ALA A 17 -9.55 4.11 -4.23
CA ALA A 17 -8.86 5.27 -4.79
C ALA A 17 -9.18 6.57 -4.03
N LYS A 18 -10.36 6.64 -3.39
CA LYS A 18 -10.82 7.81 -2.63
C LYS A 18 -10.48 7.68 -1.15
N ARG A 19 -9.90 8.74 -0.58
CA ARG A 19 -9.53 8.82 0.85
C ARG A 19 -10.70 8.47 1.78
N ALA A 20 -11.88 9.05 1.57
CA ALA A 20 -13.04 8.78 2.42
C ALA A 20 -13.39 7.28 2.54
N ALA A 21 -13.21 6.50 1.47
CA ALA A 21 -13.45 5.06 1.53
C ALA A 21 -12.34 4.32 2.29
N ARG A 22 -11.09 4.79 2.17
CA ARG A 22 -9.97 4.24 2.94
C ARG A 22 -10.13 4.53 4.42
N ASP A 23 -10.48 5.76 4.80
CA ASP A 23 -10.75 6.16 6.17
C ASP A 23 -11.91 5.36 6.78
N GLU A 24 -12.99 5.12 6.02
CA GLU A 24 -14.16 4.36 6.48
C GLU A 24 -13.85 2.86 6.67
N THR A 25 -13.04 2.27 5.79
CA THR A 25 -12.82 0.82 5.75
C THR A 25 -11.53 0.36 6.44
N GLY A 26 -10.57 1.26 6.64
CA GLY A 26 -9.20 0.92 7.02
C GLY A 26 -8.45 0.12 5.94
N LEU A 27 -8.92 0.15 4.69
CA LEU A 27 -8.33 -0.61 3.58
C LEU A 27 -7.72 0.32 2.52
N TYR A 28 -6.79 -0.20 1.75
CA TYR A 28 -6.22 0.51 0.60
C TYR A 28 -5.80 -0.43 -0.53
N LEU A 29 -5.56 0.16 -1.70
CA LEU A 29 -5.30 -0.54 -2.96
C LEU A 29 -3.79 -0.70 -3.22
N LEU A 30 -3.37 -1.91 -3.56
CA LEU A 30 -2.05 -2.21 -4.11
C LEU A 30 -2.19 -2.59 -5.58
N GLU A 31 -1.53 -1.86 -6.47
CA GLU A 31 -1.57 -2.12 -7.91
C GLU A 31 -0.22 -2.62 -8.42
N GLY A 32 -0.26 -3.73 -9.15
CA GLY A 32 0.88 -4.28 -9.87
C GLY A 32 1.68 -5.35 -9.10
N PRO A 33 2.40 -6.22 -9.83
CA PRO A 33 3.12 -7.36 -9.25
C PRO A 33 4.16 -6.95 -8.23
N GLN A 34 4.87 -5.82 -8.42
CA GLN A 34 5.94 -5.42 -7.50
C GLN A 34 5.36 -5.02 -6.13
N ALA A 35 4.33 -4.17 -6.08
CA ALA A 35 3.72 -3.79 -4.80
C ALA A 35 3.18 -5.01 -4.04
N VAL A 36 2.54 -5.95 -4.75
CA VAL A 36 2.03 -7.19 -4.14
C VAL A 36 3.15 -8.12 -3.69
N ARG A 37 4.27 -8.20 -4.42
CA ARG A 37 5.45 -8.98 -4.02
C ARG A 37 6.00 -8.50 -2.68
N GLU A 38 6.19 -7.20 -2.57
CA GLU A 38 6.76 -6.57 -1.37
C GLU A 38 5.80 -6.72 -0.18
N ALA A 39 4.49 -6.53 -0.41
CA ALA A 39 3.48 -6.82 0.61
C ALA A 39 3.49 -8.28 1.07
N LEU A 40 3.56 -9.25 0.15
CA LEU A 40 3.63 -10.67 0.50
C LEU A 40 4.92 -11.05 1.23
N ALA A 41 6.04 -10.37 0.94
CA ALA A 41 7.32 -10.64 1.56
C ALA A 41 7.42 -10.09 2.99
N PHE A 42 6.93 -8.87 3.19
CA PHE A 42 7.15 -8.14 4.44
C PHE A 42 5.91 -8.03 5.31
N ARG A 43 4.70 -8.01 4.72
CA ARG A 43 3.43 -7.63 5.37
C ARG A 43 2.24 -8.48 4.92
N ALA A 44 2.48 -9.79 4.75
CA ALA A 44 1.46 -10.72 4.25
C ALA A 44 0.22 -10.80 5.13
N ASP A 45 0.39 -10.59 6.43
CA ASP A 45 -0.67 -10.53 7.45
C ASP A 45 -1.63 -9.34 7.24
N GLY A 46 -1.18 -8.28 6.56
CA GLY A 46 -2.01 -7.12 6.20
C GLY A 46 -2.86 -7.33 4.95
N LEU A 47 -2.54 -8.32 4.11
CA LEU A 47 -3.25 -8.58 2.86
C LEU A 47 -4.62 -9.24 3.13
N VAL A 48 -5.65 -8.73 2.47
CA VAL A 48 -7.05 -9.16 2.66
C VAL A 48 -7.56 -9.92 1.44
N GLU A 49 -7.34 -9.37 0.24
CA GLU A 49 -7.79 -9.95 -1.02
C GLU A 49 -6.72 -9.78 -2.09
N LEU A 50 -6.57 -10.77 -2.97
CA LEU A 50 -5.71 -10.70 -4.15
C LEU A 50 -6.53 -11.05 -5.40
N TYR A 51 -6.50 -10.16 -6.38
CA TYR A 51 -7.12 -10.32 -7.68
C TYR A 51 -6.04 -10.38 -8.76
N ALA A 52 -6.20 -11.31 -9.70
CA ALA A 52 -5.28 -11.43 -10.83
C ALA A 52 -6.01 -11.83 -12.11
N THR A 53 -5.57 -11.31 -13.25
CA THR A 53 -5.98 -11.87 -14.55
C THR A 53 -5.32 -13.22 -14.74
N PRO A 54 -5.93 -14.18 -15.47
CA PRO A 54 -5.30 -15.48 -15.71
C PRO A 54 -3.88 -15.34 -16.31
N ALA A 55 -3.71 -14.44 -17.28
CA ALA A 55 -2.42 -14.21 -17.92
C ALA A 55 -1.36 -13.64 -16.96
N ALA A 56 -1.73 -12.69 -16.09
CA ALA A 56 -0.80 -12.16 -15.10
C ALA A 56 -0.51 -13.20 -14.01
N TRP A 57 -1.53 -13.95 -13.59
CA TRP A 57 -1.39 -15.02 -12.61
C TRP A 57 -0.41 -16.06 -13.10
N ASP A 58 -0.52 -16.52 -14.36
CA ASP A 58 0.37 -17.49 -14.99
C ASP A 58 1.81 -16.96 -15.16
N ARG A 59 1.96 -15.68 -15.49
CA ARG A 59 3.27 -15.03 -15.67
C ARG A 59 4.07 -14.92 -14.36
N HIS A 60 3.40 -14.71 -13.23
CA HIS A 60 4.04 -14.42 -11.94
C HIS A 60 3.98 -15.60 -10.97
N ALA A 61 4.71 -16.68 -11.29
CA ALA A 61 4.75 -17.89 -10.48
C ALA A 61 5.21 -17.65 -9.03
N ASP A 62 6.14 -16.73 -8.85
CA ASP A 62 6.65 -16.28 -7.55
C ASP A 62 5.54 -15.74 -6.64
N LEU A 63 4.61 -14.95 -7.21
CA LEU A 63 3.46 -14.41 -6.48
C LEU A 63 2.47 -15.51 -6.10
N ARG A 64 2.29 -16.53 -6.96
CA ARG A 64 1.42 -17.67 -6.66
C ARG A 64 1.92 -18.46 -5.46
N GLU A 65 3.21 -18.76 -5.45
CA GLU A 65 3.85 -19.47 -4.35
C GLU A 65 3.80 -18.64 -3.07
N ALA A 66 4.12 -17.35 -3.14
CA ALA A 66 4.10 -16.46 -1.98
C ALA A 66 2.67 -16.31 -1.41
N ALA A 67 1.66 -16.10 -2.25
CA ALA A 67 0.26 -16.03 -1.83
C ALA A 67 -0.22 -17.35 -1.21
N SER A 68 0.17 -18.49 -1.79
CA SER A 68 -0.13 -19.81 -1.22
C SER A 68 0.52 -20.01 0.15
N ARG A 69 1.79 -19.60 0.33
CA ARG A 69 2.48 -19.67 1.64
C ARG A 69 1.81 -18.78 2.68
N ALA A 70 1.34 -17.61 2.26
CA ALA A 70 0.60 -16.68 3.12
C ALA A 70 -0.84 -17.12 3.41
N GLY A 71 -1.35 -18.18 2.76
CA GLY A 71 -2.76 -18.58 2.87
C GLY A 71 -3.73 -17.55 2.31
N LEU A 72 -3.26 -16.64 1.43
CA LEU A 72 -4.05 -15.55 0.89
C LEU A 72 -5.02 -16.06 -0.17
N ARG A 73 -6.29 -15.70 -0.04
CA ARG A 73 -7.31 -16.04 -1.04
C ARG A 73 -7.07 -15.24 -2.32
N VAL A 74 -6.93 -15.96 -3.43
CA VAL A 74 -6.76 -15.38 -4.76
C VAL A 74 -8.03 -15.57 -5.57
N GLU A 75 -8.55 -14.49 -6.15
CA GLU A 75 -9.70 -14.51 -7.04
C GLU A 75 -9.28 -14.09 -8.45
N LEU A 76 -9.34 -15.03 -9.40
CA LEU A 76 -9.09 -14.69 -10.80
C LEU A 76 -10.19 -13.75 -11.31
N ALA A 77 -9.80 -12.75 -12.11
CA ALA A 77 -10.70 -11.74 -12.66
C ALA A 77 -10.42 -11.49 -14.14
N SER A 78 -11.42 -11.03 -14.90
CA SER A 78 -11.19 -10.59 -16.29
C SER A 78 -10.38 -9.28 -16.32
N ASP A 79 -9.73 -8.99 -17.45
CA ASP A 79 -9.00 -7.72 -17.63
C ASP A 79 -9.91 -6.51 -17.37
N ALA A 80 -11.15 -6.54 -17.88
CA ALA A 80 -12.14 -5.48 -17.67
C ALA A 80 -12.48 -5.26 -16.18
N VAL A 81 -12.47 -6.31 -15.36
CA VAL A 81 -12.70 -6.19 -13.91
C VAL A 81 -11.50 -5.54 -13.23
N ILE A 82 -10.27 -5.95 -13.59
CA ILE A 82 -9.05 -5.35 -13.05
C ILE A 82 -8.95 -3.87 -13.47
N GLU A 83 -9.25 -3.54 -14.72
CA GLU A 83 -9.34 -2.16 -15.20
C GLU A 83 -10.36 -1.33 -14.42
N ALA A 84 -11.50 -1.91 -14.06
CA ALA A 84 -12.52 -1.22 -13.27
C ALA A 84 -12.11 -1.01 -11.79
N MET A 85 -11.20 -1.83 -11.27
CA MET A 85 -10.68 -1.75 -9.89
C MET A 85 -9.48 -0.81 -9.76
N ALA A 86 -8.69 -0.67 -10.82
CA ALA A 86 -7.44 0.08 -10.86
C ALA A 86 -7.66 1.61 -10.77
N ASP A 87 -6.69 2.31 -10.19
CA ASP A 87 -6.53 3.77 -10.33
C ASP A 87 -5.67 4.10 -11.57
N THR A 88 -4.83 3.15 -12.00
CA THR A 88 -3.96 3.29 -13.17
C THR A 88 -4.69 3.11 -14.50
N VAL A 89 -4.22 3.81 -15.54
CA VAL A 89 -4.76 3.71 -16.91
C VAL A 89 -4.42 2.37 -17.57
N THR A 90 -3.27 1.78 -17.24
CA THR A 90 -2.80 0.51 -17.81
C THR A 90 -2.37 -0.45 -16.68
N PRO A 91 -3.34 -1.10 -16.00
CA PRO A 91 -3.03 -1.99 -14.90
C PRO A 91 -2.29 -3.24 -15.38
N GLN A 92 -1.42 -3.78 -14.52
CA GLN A 92 -0.55 -4.91 -14.86
C GLN A 92 -1.20 -6.28 -14.60
N GLY A 93 -2.53 -6.31 -14.44
CA GLY A 93 -3.30 -7.54 -14.25
C GLY A 93 -3.28 -8.10 -12.82
N ILE A 94 -2.73 -7.38 -11.83
CA ILE A 94 -2.69 -7.80 -10.42
C ILE A 94 -3.08 -6.62 -9.54
N ILE A 95 -4.02 -6.86 -8.64
CA ILE A 95 -4.49 -5.91 -7.62
C ILE A 95 -4.63 -6.64 -6.30
N ALA A 96 -4.16 -6.04 -5.21
CA ALA A 96 -4.47 -6.50 -3.87
C ALA A 96 -5.14 -5.41 -3.05
N VAL A 97 -5.85 -5.85 -2.01
CA VAL A 97 -6.41 -5.01 -0.97
C VAL A 97 -5.71 -5.34 0.34
N ALA A 98 -5.21 -4.31 1.03
CA ALA A 98 -4.49 -4.44 2.28
C ALA A 98 -5.13 -3.58 3.37
N ARG A 99 -4.96 -3.99 4.64
CA ARG A 99 -5.25 -3.16 5.80
C ARG A 99 -4.19 -2.08 5.94
N GLN A 100 -4.64 -0.86 6.23
CA GLN A 100 -3.75 0.21 6.69
C GLN A 100 -3.06 -0.23 7.99
N ASP A 101 -1.82 0.18 8.14
CA ASP A 101 -1.00 -0.11 9.31
C ASP A 101 -0.17 1.12 9.64
N GLU A 102 -0.84 2.06 10.29
CA GLU A 102 -0.23 3.29 10.78
C GLU A 102 0.46 2.97 12.09
N ALA A 103 1.75 3.27 12.17
CA ALA A 103 2.49 3.11 13.41
C ALA A 103 2.17 4.28 14.36
N SER A 104 1.97 3.99 15.63
CA SER A 104 2.02 5.04 16.65
C SER A 104 3.44 5.57 16.76
N ILE A 105 3.59 6.89 16.87
CA ILE A 105 4.90 7.48 17.18
C ILE A 105 5.45 6.95 18.51
N ASP A 106 4.60 6.73 19.51
CA ASP A 106 5.01 6.19 20.81
C ASP A 106 5.64 4.80 20.65
N ASP A 107 5.07 3.95 19.80
CA ASP A 107 5.60 2.61 19.51
C ASP A 107 6.93 2.69 18.75
N VAL A 108 7.07 3.66 17.84
CA VAL A 108 8.34 3.93 17.14
C VAL A 108 9.41 4.36 18.14
N LEU A 109 9.11 5.34 19.01
CA LEU A 109 10.04 5.89 19.99
C LEU A 109 10.42 4.87 21.08
N ALA A 110 9.48 4.02 21.50
CA ALA A 110 9.73 2.94 22.45
C ALA A 110 10.78 1.93 21.96
N ARG A 111 11.01 1.85 20.64
CA ARG A 111 12.06 1.01 20.03
C ARG A 111 13.43 1.69 19.97
N ALA A 112 13.57 2.90 20.53
CA ALA A 112 14.80 3.70 20.54
C ALA A 112 15.39 3.89 19.12
N PRO A 113 14.67 4.55 18.20
CA PRO A 113 15.09 4.72 16.82
C PRO A 113 16.38 5.54 16.75
N ARG A 114 17.23 5.24 15.78
CA ARG A 114 18.50 5.94 15.52
C ARG A 114 18.39 6.93 14.37
N LEU A 115 17.48 6.68 13.42
CA LEU A 115 17.25 7.55 12.28
C LEU A 115 15.76 7.63 11.97
N LEU A 116 15.20 8.85 12.05
CA LEU A 116 13.82 9.16 11.66
C LEU A 116 13.82 10.13 10.49
N ALA A 117 12.96 9.87 9.50
CA ALA A 117 12.67 10.82 8.43
C ALA A 117 11.35 11.54 8.72
N ILE A 118 11.43 12.80 9.14
CA ILE A 118 10.25 13.62 9.47
C ILE A 118 9.87 14.46 8.25
N CYS A 119 8.61 14.35 7.81
CA CYS A 119 8.04 15.11 6.70
C CYS A 119 6.96 16.06 7.23
N GLU A 120 7.25 17.36 7.19
CA GLU A 120 6.28 18.40 7.55
C GLU A 120 5.41 18.80 6.35
N GLU A 121 4.09 18.68 6.52
CA GLU A 121 3.06 19.10 5.55
C GLU A 121 3.35 18.71 4.08
N ILE A 122 3.86 17.51 3.83
CA ILE A 122 4.19 17.10 2.47
C ILE A 122 2.91 16.93 1.63
N ARG A 123 2.81 17.66 0.51
CA ARG A 123 1.55 17.72 -0.29
C ARG A 123 1.56 16.89 -1.56
N ASP A 124 2.73 16.62 -2.14
CA ASP A 124 2.82 15.85 -3.39
C ASP A 124 3.02 14.34 -3.10
N PRO A 125 2.13 13.46 -3.61
CA PRO A 125 2.27 12.02 -3.48
C PRO A 125 3.58 11.42 -4.03
N GLY A 126 4.13 12.01 -5.09
CA GLY A 126 5.36 11.52 -5.73
C GLY A 126 6.58 11.80 -4.86
N ASN A 127 6.64 13.01 -4.30
CA ASN A 127 7.67 13.43 -3.36
C ASN A 127 7.64 12.56 -2.10
N LEU A 128 6.45 12.30 -1.53
CA LEU A 128 6.35 11.43 -0.35
C LEU A 128 6.90 10.03 -0.64
N GLY A 129 6.47 9.39 -1.73
CA GLY A 129 7.01 8.06 -2.03
C GLY A 129 8.51 8.04 -2.35
N THR A 130 9.05 9.14 -2.92
CA THR A 130 10.50 9.27 -3.11
C THR A 130 11.24 9.37 -1.78
N ILE A 131 10.69 10.12 -0.82
CA ILE A 131 11.27 10.24 0.53
C ILE A 131 11.19 8.91 1.27
N ILE A 132 10.06 8.18 1.20
CA ILE A 132 9.93 6.84 1.80
C ILE A 132 11.03 5.90 1.25
N ARG A 133 11.28 5.92 -0.06
CA ARG A 133 12.36 5.14 -0.68
C ARG A 133 13.75 5.55 -0.21
N ALA A 134 13.98 6.85 -0.08
CA ALA A 134 15.26 7.37 0.40
C ALA A 134 15.48 6.99 1.87
N ALA A 135 14.44 7.06 2.70
CA ALA A 135 14.48 6.68 4.10
C ALA A 135 14.77 5.18 4.26
N ASP A 136 14.05 4.33 3.53
CA ASP A 136 14.30 2.88 3.45
C ASP A 136 15.75 2.57 3.05
N ALA A 137 16.22 3.15 1.95
CA ALA A 137 17.58 2.94 1.46
C ALA A 137 18.67 3.48 2.42
N ALA A 138 18.37 4.53 3.19
CA ALA A 138 19.25 5.09 4.20
C ALA A 138 19.26 4.27 5.51
N GLY A 139 18.37 3.29 5.67
CA GLY A 139 18.21 2.52 6.90
C GLY A 139 17.53 3.33 8.00
N ALA A 140 16.57 4.19 7.65
CA ALA A 140 15.73 4.86 8.63
C ALA A 140 14.84 3.85 9.36
N ASP A 141 14.63 4.08 10.65
CA ASP A 141 13.80 3.23 11.50
C ASP A 141 12.30 3.53 11.31
N ALA A 142 11.95 4.74 10.90
CA ALA A 142 10.59 5.14 10.55
C ALA A 142 10.54 6.41 9.69
N VAL A 143 9.39 6.62 9.05
CA VAL A 143 9.00 7.91 8.45
C VAL A 143 7.85 8.48 9.27
N VAL A 144 7.95 9.77 9.64
CA VAL A 144 6.95 10.47 10.43
C VAL A 144 6.31 11.55 9.57
N LEU A 145 5.00 11.50 9.39
CA LEU A 145 4.23 12.49 8.64
C LEU A 145 3.49 13.40 9.62
N THR A 146 3.85 14.68 9.61
CA THR A 146 3.23 15.66 10.52
C THR A 146 2.15 16.48 9.84
N GLY A 147 1.26 17.05 10.64
CA GLY A 147 0.25 18.01 10.20
C GLY A 147 -0.64 17.49 9.06
N LYS A 148 -0.85 18.33 8.03
CA LYS A 148 -1.73 18.03 6.88
C LYS A 148 -0.98 17.39 5.71
N SER A 149 -0.14 16.41 6.00
CA SER A 149 0.57 15.64 4.99
C SER A 149 -0.39 14.81 4.12
N VAL A 150 0.07 14.49 2.92
CA VAL A 150 -0.65 13.61 2.00
C VAL A 150 -0.76 12.21 2.58
N ASP A 151 -1.92 11.59 2.36
CA ASP A 151 -2.21 10.24 2.82
C ASP A 151 -1.19 9.22 2.25
N PRO A 152 -0.45 8.47 3.10
CA PRO A 152 0.54 7.49 2.65
C PRO A 152 -0.06 6.32 1.87
N TYR A 153 -1.35 6.04 2.04
CA TYR A 153 -2.09 4.97 1.35
C TYR A 153 -2.80 5.45 0.08
N ASN A 154 -2.57 6.70 -0.33
CA ASN A 154 -2.96 7.18 -1.65
C ASN A 154 -2.32 6.28 -2.74
N PRO A 155 -3.07 5.80 -3.75
CA PRO A 155 -2.53 4.92 -4.80
C PRO A 155 -1.27 5.46 -5.49
N LYS A 156 -1.16 6.78 -5.67
CA LYS A 156 0.03 7.43 -6.24
C LYS A 156 1.24 7.36 -5.29
N VAL A 157 1.05 7.49 -3.97
CA VAL A 157 2.13 7.31 -2.97
C VAL A 157 2.57 5.85 -2.95
N VAL A 158 1.62 4.93 -2.76
CA VAL A 158 1.89 3.48 -2.70
C VAL A 158 2.72 3.06 -3.91
N ARG A 159 2.30 3.45 -5.11
CA ARG A 159 3.01 3.14 -6.36
C ARG A 159 4.38 3.80 -6.44
N SER A 160 4.53 5.06 -6.02
CA SER A 160 5.82 5.76 -6.08
C SER A 160 6.84 5.21 -5.08
N THR A 161 6.40 4.54 -4.00
CA THR A 161 7.30 3.85 -3.06
C THR A 161 8.01 2.64 -3.64
N THR A 162 7.49 2.03 -4.71
CA THR A 162 8.06 0.80 -5.32
C THR A 162 8.25 -0.37 -4.33
N GLY A 163 7.52 -0.38 -3.20
CA GLY A 163 7.64 -1.43 -2.18
C GLY A 163 8.13 -0.95 -0.82
N SER A 164 8.91 0.15 -0.78
CA SER A 164 9.50 0.65 0.46
C SER A 164 8.48 1.00 1.55
N LEU A 165 7.20 1.19 1.19
CA LEU A 165 6.11 1.35 2.15
C LEU A 165 6.00 0.19 3.16
N PHE A 166 6.45 -1.02 2.78
CA PHE A 166 6.33 -2.21 3.63
C PHE A 166 7.55 -2.50 4.49
N HIS A 167 8.66 -1.76 4.30
CA HIS A 167 9.94 -2.07 4.93
C HIS A 167 10.14 -1.36 6.28
N LEU A 168 9.48 -0.21 6.45
CA LEU A 168 9.58 0.61 7.66
C LEU A 168 8.20 1.14 8.08
N PRO A 169 7.98 1.35 9.38
CA PRO A 169 6.76 1.96 9.89
C PRO A 169 6.60 3.40 9.39
N ILE A 170 5.34 3.77 9.11
CA ILE A 170 4.92 5.13 8.80
C ILE A 170 4.04 5.61 9.94
N ALA A 171 4.52 6.61 10.70
CA ALA A 171 3.73 7.27 11.73
C ALA A 171 3.04 8.50 11.16
N VAL A 172 1.77 8.70 11.50
CA VAL A 172 0.96 9.82 11.01
C VAL A 172 0.26 10.54 12.14
N GLY A 173 -0.15 11.79 11.90
CA GLY A 173 -1.08 12.50 12.79
C GLY A 173 -0.44 13.11 14.04
N ILE A 174 0.88 13.26 14.05
CA ILE A 174 1.60 14.00 15.09
C ILE A 174 1.88 15.45 14.65
N ASP A 175 1.81 16.39 15.59
CA ASP A 175 2.24 17.77 15.35
C ASP A 175 3.77 17.87 15.33
N LEU A 176 4.32 18.80 14.55
CA LEU A 176 5.79 18.86 14.39
C LEU A 176 6.51 19.09 15.71
N ALA A 177 5.97 19.94 16.59
CA ALA A 177 6.58 20.22 17.89
C ALA A 177 6.72 18.93 18.72
N ASP A 178 5.66 18.13 18.80
CA ASP A 178 5.67 16.86 19.53
C ASP A 178 6.59 15.81 18.87
N ALA A 179 6.84 15.91 17.56
CA ALA A 179 7.69 14.98 16.83
C ALA A 179 9.19 15.25 17.00
N VAL A 180 9.59 16.45 17.45
CA VAL A 180 11.00 16.86 17.57
C VAL A 180 11.48 17.02 19.01
N ASP A 181 10.56 17.07 19.98
CA ASP A 181 10.85 17.12 21.43
C ASP A 181 11.15 15.73 22.01
#